data_AF-A0A7W3NAK2-F1
#
_entry.id   AF-A0A7W3NAK2-F1
#
_cell.length_a   1.000
_cell.length_b   1.000
_cell.length_c   1.000
_cell.angle_alpha   90.00
_cell.angle_beta   90.00
_cell.angle_gamma   90.00
#
_symmetry.space_group_name_H-M   'P 1'
#
loop_
_entity.id
_entity.type
_entity.pdbx_description
1 polymer ?
#
loop_
_entity_poly.entity_id
_entity_poly.type
_entity_poly.pdbx_seq_one_letter_code
_entity_poly.pdbx_strand_id
1 'polypeptide(L)' 'MIDLHSHIFQFDDGAQIMEDSVKVAKQAVHEGIHTIAATPHHQNRKYINEKMKSYIEFQS' A
#
# COMPACT_ATOMS: atom_id res chain seq x y z
N MET A 1 -0.46 -1.75 -15.47
CA MET A 1 -1.47 -0.91 -14.81
C MET A 1 -0.86 -0.22 -13.59
N ILE A 2 -1.28 1.00 -13.27
CA ILE A 2 -0.83 1.74 -12.07
C ILE A 2 -2.01 1.88 -11.12
N ASP A 3 -1.82 1.49 -9.86
CA ASP A 3 -2.75 1.81 -8.77
C ASP A 3 -2.27 3.08 -8.05
N LEU A 4 -3.14 4.06 -7.94
CA LEU A 4 -2.84 5.39 -7.38
C LEU A 4 -3.27 5.53 -5.91
N HIS A 5 -3.97 4.55 -5.35
CA HIS A 5 -4.48 4.62 -3.98
C HIS A 5 -4.51 3.24 -3.33
N SER A 6 -3.49 2.95 -2.51
CA SER A 6 -3.39 1.65 -1.84
C SER A 6 -2.94 1.76 -0.39
N HIS A 7 -3.59 0.96 0.46
CA HIS A 7 -3.30 0.76 1.87
C HIS A 7 -2.42 -0.49 2.07
N ILE A 8 -1.32 -0.56 1.31
CA ILE A 8 -0.48 -1.76 1.24
C ILE A 8 0.43 -1.94 2.46
N PHE A 9 0.65 -0.90 3.28
CA PHE A 9 1.56 -0.94 4.43
C PHE A 9 0.84 -0.94 5.79
N GLN A 10 1.60 -1.24 6.85
CA GLN A 10 1.13 -1.42 8.23
C GLN A 10 0.98 -0.14 9.05
N PHE A 11 0.49 0.95 8.43
CA PHE A 11 0.43 2.27 9.07
C PHE A 11 -0.99 2.72 9.43
N ASP A 12 -2.01 1.99 9.00
CA ASP A 12 -3.42 2.30 9.21
C ASP A 12 -4.33 1.05 9.25
N ASP A 13 -5.55 1.11 8.70
CA ASP A 13 -6.47 -0.02 8.54
C ASP A 13 -6.20 -0.90 7.32
N GLY A 14 -5.10 -0.67 6.60
CA GLY A 14 -4.57 -1.58 5.61
C GLY A 14 -3.99 -2.87 6.20
N ALA A 15 -2.87 -3.31 5.63
CA ALA A 15 -2.15 -4.50 6.09
C ALA A 15 -1.86 -4.43 7.61
N GLN A 16 -2.10 -5.50 8.37
CA GLN A 16 -1.85 -5.49 9.82
C GLN A 16 -0.45 -6.01 10.17
N ILE A 17 0.10 -6.88 9.32
CA ILE A 17 1.47 -7.40 9.39
C ILE A 17 2.13 -7.34 8.01
N MET A 18 3.47 -7.44 7.95
CA MET A 18 4.23 -7.35 6.70
C MET A 18 3.81 -8.43 5.70
N GLU A 19 3.46 -9.61 6.20
CA GLU A 19 3.00 -10.74 5.41
C GLU A 19 1.71 -10.42 4.65
N ASP A 20 0.84 -9.58 5.21
CA ASP A 20 -0.38 -9.13 4.53
C ASP A 20 -0.05 -8.14 3.41
N SER A 21 0.90 -7.23 3.62
CA SER A 21 1.44 -6.36 2.56
C SER A 21 1.96 -7.18 1.38
N VAL A 22 2.68 -8.26 1.65
CA VAL A 22 3.21 -9.17 0.61
C VAL A 22 2.09 -9.90 -0.12
N LYS A 23 1.03 -10.33 0.56
CA LYS A 23 -0.13 -10.95 -0.10
C LYS A 23 -0.83 -9.98 -1.04
N VAL A 24 -1.06 -8.74 -0.60
CA VAL A 24 -1.66 -7.68 -1.43
C VAL A 24 -0.77 -7.39 -2.64
N ALA A 25 0.55 -7.27 -2.44
CA ALA A 25 1.51 -7.07 -3.53
C ALA A 25 1.44 -8.18 -4.58
N LYS A 26 1.42 -9.46 -4.16
CA LYS A 26 1.30 -10.61 -5.07
C LYS A 26 0.00 -10.59 -5.85
N GLN A 27 -1.10 -10.27 -5.18
CA GLN A 27 -2.41 -10.16 -5.82
C GLN A 27 -2.41 -9.04 -6.88
N ALA A 28 -1.83 -7.88 -6.56
CA ALA A 28 -1.73 -6.76 -7.49
C ALA A 28 -0.93 -7.13 -8.75
N VAL A 29 0.18 -7.86 -8.61
CA VAL A 29 0.96 -8.38 -9.76
C VAL A 29 0.10 -9.32 -10.61
N HIS A 30 -0.65 -10.24 -10.00
CA HIS A 30 -1.56 -11.14 -10.74
C HIS A 30 -2.66 -10.40 -11.49
N GLU A 31 -3.09 -9.23 -11.00
CA GLU A 31 -4.06 -8.35 -11.64
C GLU A 31 -3.44 -7.44 -12.72
N GLY A 32 -2.14 -7.55 -12.98
CA GLY A 32 -1.42 -6.74 -13.98
C GLY A 32 -1.04 -5.33 -13.51
N ILE A 33 -1.06 -5.08 -12.20
CA ILE A 33 -0.53 -3.85 -11.60
C ILE A 33 0.99 -3.97 -11.51
N HIS A 34 1.70 -3.00 -12.10
CA HIS A 34 3.17 -2.93 -12.06
C HIS A 34 3.69 -1.84 -11.12
N THR A 35 2.83 -0.87 -10.77
CA THR A 35 3.21 0.23 -9.87
C THR A 35 2.06 0.54 -8.92
N ILE A 36 2.37 0.72 -7.64
CA ILE A 36 1.42 1.14 -6.60
C ILE A 36 1.94 2.42 -5.96
N ALA A 37 1.10 3.45 -5.89
CA ALA A 37 1.28 4.59 -5.00
C ALA A 37 0.63 4.27 -3.65
N ALA A 38 1.44 4.10 -2.60
CA ALA A 38 0.92 3.89 -1.27
C ALA A 38 0.42 5.21 -0.68
N THR A 39 -0.80 5.19 -0.17
CA THR A 39 -1.50 6.37 0.34
C THR A 39 -2.20 6.05 1.67
N PRO A 40 -1.44 5.62 2.70
CA PRO A 40 -2.05 5.33 3.98
C PRO A 40 -2.71 6.59 4.56
N HIS A 41 -3.74 6.37 5.36
CA HIS A 41 -4.37 7.40 6.16
C HIS A 41 -3.34 8.08 7.05
N HIS A 42 -3.38 9.41 7.02
CA HIS A 42 -2.54 10.23 7.88
C HIS A 42 -3.32 11.31 8.61
N GLN A 43 -2.84 11.65 9.81
CA GLN A 43 -3.33 12.75 10.65
C GLN A 43 -4.86 12.93 10.60
N ASN A 44 -5.58 11.86 10.88
CA ASN A 44 -7.03 11.87 10.96
C ASN A 44 -7.50 11.52 12.39
N ARG A 45 -8.82 11.49 12.62
CA ARG A 45 -9.40 11.23 13.95
C ARG A 45 -8.95 9.89 14.57
N LYS A 46 -8.52 8.92 13.75
CA LYS A 46 -8.15 7.55 14.15
C LYS A 46 -6.64 7.30 14.09
N TYR A 47 -5.92 7.95 13.19
CA TYR A 47 -4.50 7.72 12.91
C TYR A 47 -3.68 9.00 13.10
N ILE A 48 -2.71 8.93 14.00
CA ILE A 48 -1.72 9.99 14.26
C ILE A 48 -0.37 9.47 13.77
N ASN A 49 -0.08 9.67 12.49
CA ASN A 49 1.17 9.30 11.85
C ASN A 49 1.63 10.43 10.90
N GLU A 50 2.89 10.40 10.49
CA GLU A 50 3.40 11.33 9.49
C GLU A 50 2.86 10.98 8.10
N LYS A 51 2.77 12.00 7.24
CA LYS A 51 2.36 11.79 5.85
C LYS A 51 3.40 10.94 5.13
N MET A 52 3.00 9.74 4.75
CA MET A 52 3.81 8.86 3.92
C MET A 52 3.40 8.97 2.45
N LYS A 53 4.38 9.16 1.57
CA LYS A 53 4.24 9.00 0.13
C LYS A 53 5.33 8.04 -0.33
N SER A 54 4.95 6.91 -0.89
CA SER A 54 5.89 5.91 -1.39
C SER A 54 5.32 5.20 -2.60
N TYR A 55 6.21 4.78 -3.49
CA TYR A 55 5.87 4.03 -4.68
C TYR A 55 6.51 2.65 -4.61
N ILE A 56 5.78 1.64 -5.05
CA ILE A 56 6.27 0.28 -5.22
C ILE A 56 6.25 -0.01 -6.71
N GLU A 57 7.38 -0.42 -7.26
CA GLU A 57 7.51 -0.90 -8.63
C GLU A 57 7.80 -2.39 -8.60
N PHE A 58 6.94 -3.19 -9.22
CA PHE A 58 7.15 -4.63 -9.36
C PHE A 58 8.03 -4.88 -10.57
N GLN A 59 9.14 -5.57 -10.35
CA GLN A 59 9.95 -6.07 -11.45
C GLN A 59 9.25 -7.27 -12.08
N SER A 60 9.14 -7.23 -13.41
CA SER A 60 8.63 -8.31 -14.26
C SER A 60 9.64 -9.44 -14.40
#